data_AF-A0A963N2S3-F1
#
_entry.id   AF-A0A963N2S3-F1
#
_cell.length_a   1.000
_cell.length_b   1.000
_cell.length_c   1.000
_cell.angle_alpha   90.00
_cell.angle_beta   90.00
_cell.angle_gamma   90.00
#
_symmetry.space_group_name_H-M   'P 1'
#
loop_
_entity.id
_entity.type
_entity.pdbx_description
1 polymer ?
#
loop_
_entity_poly.entity_id
_entity_poly.type
_entity_poly.pdbx_seq_one_letter_code
_entity_poly.pdbx_strand_id
1 'polypeptide(L)'
;MMAFAVAGACVAAESATALNPPVIAVGQTPRLQQVLADLPDDRIVFVGESHHRFEHHLVQLDTLKFLHQRYGDVAVGVEWFQSPAQGALDDYLAGTISEAQMLERSAYFDRWRFDYRLYRPIIQYARENGLPIVALNAPEALTRKIGRGGLVSLSEEERSQLPADYAAPGAAYVARVREAFDAHPPQERNFDFFLEVMQTWDETMAARAAAHLAAHPGRRMVIFAGNGHVMFGDGIPDRLARRSGVRGTRIVLGAELAGVDGVADFVVLPTERTLPPAGLLGAFLDAGEGGARVMGFAPDSALEAAGLRKDDVVVAIDDVATPDFAALKLALLDRAPGETLRLRYRREGWLGADATREVSVTLRGEPAPAHP
;
A
#
# COMPACT_ATOMS: atom_id res chain seq x y z
N MET A 1 -41.49 44.67 -52.20
CA MET A 1 -40.06 44.33 -52.04
C MET A 1 -39.49 45.33 -51.04
N MET A 2 -39.46 44.98 -49.75
CA MET A 2 -38.84 45.83 -48.71
C MET A 2 -38.41 44.95 -47.53
N ALA A 3 -37.22 45.27 -47.02
CA ALA A 3 -36.29 44.37 -46.35
C ALA A 3 -36.71 43.89 -44.95
N PHE A 4 -36.43 42.62 -44.67
CA PHE A 4 -36.35 42.09 -43.31
C PHE A 4 -35.06 42.58 -42.66
N ALA A 5 -35.17 43.29 -41.54
CA ALA A 5 -34.05 43.60 -40.67
C ALA A 5 -33.73 42.39 -39.79
N VAL A 6 -32.57 41.76 -40.00
CA VAL A 6 -32.02 40.76 -39.10
C VAL A 6 -31.33 41.49 -37.96
N ALA A 7 -31.95 41.48 -36.78
CA ALA A 7 -31.31 41.93 -35.56
C ALA A 7 -30.18 40.94 -35.21
N GLY A 8 -28.93 41.37 -35.40
CA GLY A 8 -27.77 40.66 -34.88
C GLY A 8 -27.79 40.71 -33.37
N ALA A 9 -28.03 39.58 -32.72
CA ALA A 9 -27.78 39.42 -31.30
C ALA A 9 -26.26 39.51 -31.10
N CYS A 10 -25.78 40.67 -30.61
CA CYS A 10 -24.45 40.76 -30.03
C CYS A 10 -24.39 39.79 -28.86
N VAL A 11 -23.64 38.70 -29.03
CA VAL A 11 -23.20 37.88 -27.90
C VAL A 11 -22.37 38.82 -27.02
N ALA A 12 -22.89 39.16 -25.85
CA ALA A 12 -22.13 39.89 -24.86
C ALA A 12 -20.88 39.06 -24.56
N ALA A 13 -19.71 39.60 -24.88
CA ALA A 13 -18.45 39.00 -24.47
C ALA A 13 -18.46 38.98 -22.93
N GLU A 14 -18.69 37.81 -22.34
CA GLU A 14 -18.37 37.56 -20.94
C GLU A 14 -16.94 38.07 -20.74
N SER A 15 -16.74 38.90 -19.71
CA SER A 15 -15.41 39.36 -19.34
C SER A 15 -14.59 38.14 -18.95
N ALA A 16 -13.87 37.58 -19.93
CA ALA A 16 -13.03 36.41 -19.73
C ALA A 16 -12.01 36.78 -18.65
N THR A 17 -12.17 36.19 -17.48
CA THR A 17 -11.20 36.29 -16.40
C THR A 17 -9.86 35.89 -17.01
N ALA A 18 -8.86 36.76 -16.91
CA ALA A 18 -7.57 36.49 -17.52
C ALA A 18 -7.04 35.15 -16.97
N LEU A 19 -6.79 34.18 -17.86
CA LEU A 19 -6.23 32.89 -17.49
C LEU A 19 -4.84 33.14 -16.89
N ASN A 20 -4.67 32.79 -15.62
CA ASN A 20 -3.40 32.87 -14.91
C ASN A 20 -2.99 31.47 -14.42
N PRO A 21 -2.64 30.54 -15.33
CA PRO A 21 -2.30 29.19 -14.95
C PRO A 21 -0.97 29.15 -14.18
N PRO A 22 -0.79 28.21 -13.25
CA PRO A 22 0.50 27.98 -12.60
C PRO A 22 1.56 27.54 -13.63
N VAL A 23 2.81 27.96 -13.44
CA VAL A 23 3.95 27.60 -14.28
C VAL A 23 5.03 26.93 -13.44
N ILE A 24 5.49 25.75 -13.87
CA ILE A 24 6.62 25.05 -13.26
C ILE A 24 7.89 25.41 -14.01
N ALA A 25 8.83 26.10 -13.36
CA ALA A 25 10.14 26.41 -13.93
C ALA A 25 11.05 25.19 -13.85
N VAL A 26 11.07 24.36 -14.90
CA VAL A 26 11.78 23.06 -14.95
C VAL A 26 13.27 23.18 -14.60
N GLY A 27 13.96 24.22 -15.09
CA GLY A 27 15.38 24.45 -14.78
C GLY A 27 15.67 24.87 -13.33
N GLN A 28 14.64 25.25 -12.58
CA GLN A 28 14.71 25.68 -11.18
C GLN A 28 14.04 24.70 -10.22
N THR A 29 13.46 23.60 -10.72
CA THR A 29 12.83 22.59 -9.87
C THR A 29 13.89 21.86 -9.05
N PRO A 30 13.82 21.87 -7.71
CA PRO A 30 14.82 21.20 -6.87
C PRO A 30 14.77 19.68 -7.04
N ARG A 31 15.90 19.02 -6.83
CA ARG A 31 15.99 17.56 -6.75
C ARG A 31 15.57 17.08 -5.36
N LEU A 32 15.11 15.82 -5.25
CA LEU A 32 14.67 15.23 -3.98
C LEU A 32 15.69 15.46 -2.85
N GLN A 33 16.97 15.18 -3.09
CA GLN A 33 18.01 15.33 -2.06
C GLN A 33 18.18 16.77 -1.58
N GLN A 34 17.94 17.78 -2.45
CA GLN A 34 17.96 19.19 -2.07
C GLN A 34 16.75 19.52 -1.19
N VAL A 35 15.55 19.07 -1.60
CA VAL A 35 14.32 19.22 -0.79
C VAL A 35 14.51 18.60 0.59
N LEU A 36 15.05 17.38 0.67
CA LEU A 36 15.29 16.67 1.92
C LEU A 36 16.33 17.37 2.82
N ALA A 37 17.37 17.97 2.21
CA ALA A 37 18.36 18.77 2.93
C ALA A 37 17.78 20.07 3.48
N ASP A 38 16.86 20.69 2.76
CA ASP A 38 16.23 21.96 3.15
C ASP A 38 14.98 21.77 4.00
N LEU A 39 14.62 20.52 4.33
CA LEU A 39 13.51 20.26 5.23
C LEU A 39 13.74 20.99 6.57
N PRO A 40 12.68 21.62 7.12
CA PRO A 40 12.71 22.05 8.52
C PRO A 40 13.07 20.87 9.40
N ASP A 41 13.55 21.14 10.63
CA ASP A 41 13.81 20.09 11.61
C ASP A 41 12.49 19.54 12.22
N ASP A 42 11.58 19.15 11.33
CA ASP A 42 10.29 18.57 11.64
C ASP A 42 10.48 17.18 12.24
N ARG A 43 9.65 16.87 13.25
CA ARG A 43 9.65 15.53 13.82
C ARG A 43 8.95 14.49 12.94
N ILE A 44 8.19 14.93 11.94
CA ILE A 44 7.30 14.08 11.14
C ILE A 44 7.44 14.44 9.67
N VAL A 45 7.65 13.44 8.82
CA VAL A 45 7.60 13.58 7.35
C VAL A 45 6.60 12.56 6.81
N PHE A 46 5.65 12.99 5.99
CA PHE A 46 4.73 12.12 5.28
C PHE A 46 5.19 11.95 3.84
N VAL A 47 5.19 10.73 3.32
CA VAL A 47 5.44 10.45 1.90
C VAL A 47 4.28 9.64 1.34
N GLY A 48 3.39 10.36 0.66
CA GLY A 48 2.25 9.85 -0.08
C GLY A 48 2.69 9.06 -1.31
N GLU A 49 2.07 7.91 -1.58
CA GLU A 49 2.43 7.06 -2.72
C GLU A 49 1.22 6.53 -3.50
N SER A 50 1.47 5.78 -4.57
CA SER A 50 0.44 5.08 -5.34
C SER A 50 0.84 3.61 -5.34
N HIS A 51 0.02 2.77 -4.71
CA HIS A 51 0.41 1.45 -4.20
C HIS A 51 1.02 0.45 -5.21
N HIS A 52 0.92 0.75 -6.50
CA HIS A 52 1.41 -0.10 -7.59
C HIS A 52 2.60 0.50 -8.34
N ARG A 53 3.04 1.73 -8.02
CA ARG A 53 4.11 2.43 -8.73
C ARG A 53 5.45 2.18 -8.05
N PHE A 54 6.30 1.38 -8.67
CA PHE A 54 7.57 0.97 -8.09
C PHE A 54 8.51 2.14 -7.78
N GLU A 55 8.59 3.13 -8.67
CA GLU A 55 9.38 4.33 -8.45
C GLU A 55 8.91 5.17 -7.26
N HIS A 56 7.64 5.06 -6.83
CA HIS A 56 7.19 5.75 -5.62
C HIS A 56 7.84 5.15 -4.37
N HIS A 57 7.90 3.83 -4.28
CA HIS A 57 8.53 3.14 -3.15
C HIS A 57 10.05 3.29 -3.13
N LEU A 58 10.69 3.47 -4.29
CA LEU A 58 12.10 3.85 -4.35
C LEU A 58 12.34 5.24 -3.74
N VAL A 59 11.45 6.22 -4.01
CA VAL A 59 11.52 7.55 -3.37
C VAL A 59 11.26 7.46 -1.86
N GLN A 60 10.35 6.60 -1.41
CA GLN A 60 10.15 6.34 0.02
C GLN A 60 11.43 5.79 0.68
N LEU A 61 12.07 4.79 0.05
CA LEU A 61 13.33 4.24 0.54
C LEU A 61 14.45 5.30 0.60
N ASP A 62 14.61 6.10 -0.43
CA ASP A 62 15.63 7.16 -0.47
C ASP A 62 15.36 8.25 0.58
N THR A 63 14.08 8.57 0.82
CA THR A 63 13.67 9.49 1.89
C THR A 63 13.99 8.91 3.27
N LEU A 64 13.68 7.64 3.53
CA LEU A 64 14.04 6.97 4.77
C LEU A 64 15.55 6.97 5.00
N LYS A 65 16.33 6.58 3.98
CA LYS A 65 17.80 6.57 4.05
C LYS A 65 18.36 7.94 4.40
N PHE A 66 17.86 8.99 3.75
CA PHE A 66 18.29 10.35 4.01
C PHE A 66 17.98 10.79 5.46
N LEU A 67 16.73 10.59 5.89
CA LEU A 67 16.30 10.97 7.24
C LEU A 67 17.08 10.20 8.31
N HIS A 68 17.30 8.90 8.10
CA HIS A 68 18.11 8.07 8.97
C HIS A 68 19.56 8.58 9.03
N GLN A 69 20.18 8.88 7.89
CA GLN A 69 21.55 9.43 7.85
C GLN A 69 21.66 10.79 8.55
N ARG A 70 20.62 11.63 8.42
CA ARG A 70 20.60 12.97 9.01
C ARG A 70 20.37 12.96 10.52
N TYR A 71 19.49 12.07 11.01
CA TYR A 71 18.97 12.14 12.38
C TYR A 71 19.29 10.93 13.27
N GLY A 72 19.64 9.79 12.70
CA GLY A 72 19.86 8.53 13.41
C GLY A 72 18.57 7.88 13.92
N ASP A 73 17.88 8.52 14.85
CA ASP A 73 16.69 7.94 15.51
C ASP A 73 15.39 8.26 14.75
N VAL A 74 15.06 7.41 13.77
CA VAL A 74 13.88 7.53 12.90
C VAL A 74 13.04 6.25 12.94
N ALA A 75 11.75 6.38 13.23
CA ALA A 75 10.75 5.33 13.05
C ALA A 75 10.08 5.40 11.66
N VAL A 76 9.64 4.25 11.16
CA VAL A 76 8.90 4.13 9.90
C VAL A 76 7.46 3.74 10.22
N GLY A 77 6.53 4.68 10.11
CA GLY A 77 5.10 4.39 10.18
C GLY A 77 4.57 3.95 8.81
N VAL A 78 3.85 2.84 8.74
CA VAL A 78 3.42 2.26 7.45
C VAL A 78 1.94 1.88 7.44
N GLU A 79 1.28 2.20 6.33
CA GLU A 79 -0.13 1.86 6.08
C GLU A 79 -0.34 0.37 5.75
N TRP A 80 0.62 -0.26 5.07
CA TRP A 80 0.45 -1.63 4.57
C TRP A 80 0.51 -2.73 5.65
N PHE A 81 0.70 -2.36 6.91
CA PHE A 81 0.52 -3.26 8.06
C PHE A 81 -0.54 -2.73 9.02
N GLN A 82 -1.44 -3.62 9.40
CA GLN A 82 -2.49 -3.36 10.37
C GLN A 82 -1.96 -3.48 11.79
N SER A 83 -2.51 -2.70 12.72
CA SER A 83 -2.06 -2.63 14.11
C SER A 83 -1.90 -3.98 14.83
N PRO A 84 -2.72 -5.04 14.57
CA PRO A 84 -2.50 -6.35 15.21
C PRO A 84 -1.21 -7.05 14.76
N ALA A 85 -0.61 -6.64 13.63
CA ALA A 85 0.63 -7.21 13.13
C ALA A 85 1.89 -6.67 13.82
N GLN A 86 1.77 -5.70 14.74
CA GLN A 86 2.93 -5.04 15.37
C GLN A 86 3.90 -6.05 16.00
N GLY A 87 3.39 -7.05 16.73
CA GLY A 87 4.27 -8.05 17.36
C GLY A 87 5.08 -8.88 16.35
N ALA A 88 4.50 -9.21 15.19
CA ALA A 88 5.21 -9.92 14.14
C ALA A 88 6.30 -9.06 13.49
N LEU A 89 6.06 -7.76 13.33
CA LEU A 89 7.07 -6.82 12.85
C LEU A 89 8.20 -6.67 13.86
N ASP A 90 7.88 -6.51 15.14
CA ASP A 90 8.86 -6.35 16.21
C ASP A 90 9.77 -7.60 16.32
N ASP A 91 9.18 -8.80 16.30
CA ASP A 91 9.92 -10.07 16.29
C ASP A 91 10.86 -10.20 15.08
N TYR A 92 10.41 -9.75 13.90
CA TYR A 92 11.21 -9.81 12.68
C TYR A 92 12.37 -8.81 12.69
N LEU A 93 12.10 -7.58 13.12
CA LEU A 93 13.11 -6.54 13.27
C LEU A 93 14.16 -6.93 14.32
N ALA A 94 13.76 -7.62 15.39
CA ALA A 94 14.65 -8.19 16.39
C ALA A 94 15.44 -9.44 15.90
N GLY A 95 15.08 -9.99 14.73
CA GLY A 95 15.71 -11.19 14.18
C GLY A 95 15.26 -12.51 14.81
N THR A 96 14.19 -12.49 15.61
CA THR A 96 13.61 -13.66 16.29
C THR A 96 12.86 -14.57 15.33
N ILE A 97 12.26 -14.00 14.27
CA ILE A 97 11.53 -14.75 13.24
C ILE A 97 12.05 -14.42 11.83
N SER A 98 11.76 -15.32 10.89
CA SER A 98 12.08 -15.13 9.48
C SER A 98 11.14 -14.13 8.80
N GLU A 99 11.55 -13.65 7.61
CA GLU A 99 10.71 -12.79 6.76
C GLU A 99 9.40 -13.49 6.36
N ALA A 100 9.45 -14.79 6.07
CA ALA A 100 8.25 -15.59 5.78
C ALA A 100 7.29 -15.64 6.97
N GLN A 101 7.80 -15.89 8.18
CA GLN A 101 6.98 -15.92 9.41
C GLN A 101 6.36 -14.55 9.72
N MET A 102 7.08 -13.45 9.44
CA MET A 102 6.53 -12.11 9.57
C MET A 102 5.33 -11.91 8.64
N LEU A 103 5.49 -12.26 7.36
CA LEU A 103 4.43 -12.12 6.33
C LEU A 103 3.21 -13.01 6.60
N GLU A 104 3.44 -14.22 7.11
CA GLU A 104 2.39 -15.14 7.54
C GLU A 104 1.63 -14.56 8.73
N ARG A 105 2.32 -14.22 9.82
CA ARG A 105 1.70 -13.71 11.06
C ARG A 105 1.01 -12.36 10.87
N SER A 106 1.51 -11.53 9.96
CA SER A 106 0.85 -10.28 9.58
C SER A 106 -0.30 -10.47 8.60
N ALA A 107 -0.44 -11.67 8.02
CA ALA A 107 -1.34 -12.00 6.91
C ALA A 107 -1.21 -11.00 5.74
N TYR A 108 0.04 -10.64 5.37
CA TYR A 108 0.30 -9.58 4.38
C TYR A 108 -0.36 -9.86 3.04
N PHE A 109 -0.25 -11.10 2.55
CA PHE A 109 -0.79 -11.51 1.24
C PHE A 109 -2.32 -11.57 1.21
N ASP A 110 -2.98 -11.74 2.36
CA ASP A 110 -4.45 -11.79 2.44
C ASP A 110 -5.04 -10.40 2.61
N ARG A 111 -4.33 -9.52 3.33
CA ARG A 111 -4.82 -8.23 3.81
C ARG A 111 -4.42 -7.06 2.93
N TRP A 112 -3.15 -6.99 2.50
CA TRP A 112 -2.64 -5.86 1.71
C TRP A 112 -2.63 -6.16 0.21
N ARG A 113 -2.26 -7.38 -0.18
CA ARG A 113 -2.35 -7.94 -1.55
C ARG A 113 -1.51 -7.26 -2.65
N PHE A 114 -0.90 -6.11 -2.39
CA PHE A 114 0.09 -5.52 -3.29
C PHE A 114 1.39 -6.33 -3.30
N ASP A 115 2.12 -6.26 -4.41
CA ASP A 115 3.37 -6.98 -4.59
C ASP A 115 4.37 -6.60 -3.49
N TYR A 116 4.77 -7.59 -2.68
CA TYR A 116 5.65 -7.37 -1.55
C TYR A 116 7.02 -6.80 -1.95
N ARG A 117 7.47 -7.04 -3.19
CA ARG A 117 8.75 -6.50 -3.72
C ARG A 117 8.80 -4.98 -3.73
N LEU A 118 7.64 -4.32 -3.79
CA LEU A 118 7.53 -2.87 -3.72
C LEU A 118 8.00 -2.33 -2.36
N TYR A 119 7.66 -3.04 -1.28
CA TYR A 119 7.88 -2.60 0.10
C TYR A 119 9.07 -3.26 0.78
N ARG A 120 9.46 -4.45 0.33
CA ARG A 120 10.54 -5.27 0.89
C ARG A 120 11.86 -4.50 1.10
N PRO A 121 12.34 -3.66 0.15
CA PRO A 121 13.57 -2.89 0.35
C PRO A 121 13.52 -1.93 1.55
N ILE A 122 12.35 -1.33 1.83
CA ILE A 122 12.14 -0.44 2.98
C ILE A 122 12.23 -1.25 4.28
N ILE A 123 11.57 -2.41 4.30
CA ILE A 123 11.50 -3.30 5.47
C ILE A 123 12.88 -3.89 5.79
N GLN A 124 13.63 -4.32 4.77
CA GLN A 124 15.00 -4.82 4.93
C GLN A 124 15.94 -3.73 5.42
N TYR A 125 15.88 -2.54 4.84
CA TYR A 125 16.70 -1.41 5.29
C TYR A 125 16.43 -1.07 6.76
N ALA A 126 15.15 -1.04 7.17
CA ALA A 126 14.79 -0.82 8.58
C ALA A 126 15.38 -1.90 9.50
N ARG A 127 15.26 -3.19 9.13
CA ARG A 127 15.82 -4.29 9.91
C ARG A 127 17.34 -4.22 10.04
N GLU A 128 18.04 -4.02 8.92
CA GLU A 128 19.51 -3.96 8.86
C GLU A 128 20.08 -2.81 9.69
N ASN A 129 19.31 -1.74 9.86
CA ASN A 129 19.71 -0.54 10.60
C ASN A 129 19.04 -0.40 11.97
N GLY A 130 18.27 -1.41 12.42
CA GLY A 130 17.59 -1.39 13.71
C GLY A 130 16.51 -0.30 13.85
N LEU A 131 15.89 0.11 12.75
CA LEU A 131 14.83 1.12 12.74
C LEU A 131 13.48 0.48 13.05
N PRO A 132 12.68 1.03 13.98
CA PRO A 132 11.36 0.51 14.28
C PRO A 132 10.40 0.76 13.11
N ILE A 133 9.62 -0.27 12.77
CA ILE A 133 8.45 -0.14 11.87
C ILE A 133 7.18 -0.18 12.72
N VAL A 134 6.33 0.82 12.55
CA VAL A 134 5.06 0.93 13.27
C VAL A 134 3.91 0.60 12.31
N ALA A 135 3.18 -0.47 12.62
CA ALA A 135 1.95 -0.81 11.90
C ALA A 135 0.85 0.20 12.26
N LEU A 136 0.50 1.05 11.31
CA LEU A 136 -0.40 2.18 11.56
C LEU A 136 -1.87 1.85 11.31
N ASN A 137 -2.17 0.94 10.39
CA ASN A 137 -3.52 0.84 9.83
C ASN A 137 -4.49 0.09 10.76
N ALA A 138 -5.79 0.32 10.56
CA ALA A 138 -6.85 -0.33 11.31
C ALA A 138 -6.98 -1.82 10.96
N PRO A 139 -7.47 -2.66 11.90
CA PRO A 139 -7.79 -4.05 11.58
C PRO A 139 -8.86 -4.13 10.48
N GLU A 140 -8.59 -4.86 9.40
CA GLU A 140 -9.52 -5.00 8.25
C GLU A 140 -10.86 -5.59 8.68
N ALA A 141 -10.86 -6.50 9.65
CA ALA A 141 -12.10 -7.08 10.16
C ALA A 141 -13.08 -5.99 10.63
N LEU A 142 -12.57 -4.92 11.25
CA LEU A 142 -13.36 -3.80 11.75
C LEU A 142 -13.79 -2.89 10.60
N THR A 143 -12.87 -2.49 9.72
CA THR A 143 -13.20 -1.60 8.59
C THR A 143 -14.16 -2.26 7.61
N ARG A 144 -14.06 -3.57 7.41
CA ARG A 144 -15.02 -4.37 6.63
C ARG A 144 -16.39 -4.43 7.30
N LYS A 145 -16.47 -4.44 8.64
CA LYS A 145 -17.73 -4.38 9.38
C LYS A 145 -18.37 -2.99 9.28
N ILE A 146 -17.58 -1.94 9.46
CA ILE A 146 -17.98 -0.54 9.25
C ILE A 146 -18.51 -0.35 7.82
N GLY A 147 -17.80 -0.85 6.80
CA GLY A 147 -18.23 -0.73 5.40
C GLY A 147 -19.59 -1.38 5.09
N ARG A 148 -20.08 -2.31 5.93
CA ARG A 148 -21.39 -2.95 5.78
C ARG A 148 -22.51 -2.32 6.61
N GLY A 149 -22.19 -1.73 7.77
CA GLY A 149 -23.22 -1.29 8.73
C GLY A 149 -22.89 -0.02 9.50
N GLY A 150 -21.84 0.70 9.08
CA GLY A 150 -21.32 1.89 9.73
C GLY A 150 -20.62 1.62 11.06
N LEU A 151 -20.05 2.67 11.66
CA LEU A 151 -19.39 2.63 12.97
C LEU A 151 -20.32 2.12 14.07
N VAL A 152 -21.62 2.42 13.96
CA VAL A 152 -22.66 1.96 14.90
C VAL A 152 -22.84 0.45 14.93
N SER A 153 -22.35 -0.27 13.90
CA SER A 153 -22.41 -1.74 13.87
C SER A 153 -21.37 -2.42 14.75
N LEU A 154 -20.36 -1.68 15.22
CA LEU A 154 -19.34 -2.21 16.10
C LEU A 154 -19.89 -2.41 17.52
N SER A 155 -19.53 -3.54 18.13
CA SER A 155 -19.67 -3.73 19.57
C SER A 155 -18.75 -2.78 20.34
N GLU A 156 -18.99 -2.63 21.64
CA GLU A 156 -18.13 -1.83 22.52
C GLU A 156 -16.68 -2.34 22.52
N GLU A 157 -16.49 -3.67 22.54
CA GLU A 157 -15.18 -4.29 22.48
C GLU A 157 -14.45 -3.98 21.16
N GLU A 158 -15.12 -4.14 20.02
CA GLU A 158 -14.56 -3.79 18.71
C GLU A 158 -14.26 -2.29 18.61
N ARG A 159 -15.14 -1.43 19.13
CA ARG A 159 -14.96 0.03 19.11
C ARG A 159 -13.75 0.46 19.94
N SER A 160 -13.44 -0.25 21.02
CA SER A 160 -12.28 0.01 21.89
C SER A 160 -10.93 -0.25 21.21
N GLN A 161 -10.91 -1.02 20.12
CA GLN A 161 -9.71 -1.25 19.30
C GLN A 161 -9.40 -0.09 18.34
N LEU A 162 -10.33 0.85 18.18
CA LEU A 162 -10.20 2.02 17.33
C LEU A 162 -10.09 3.30 18.17
N PRO A 163 -9.57 4.41 17.62
CA PRO A 163 -9.45 5.68 18.36
C PRO A 163 -10.80 6.15 18.91
N ALA A 164 -10.85 6.59 20.16
CA ALA A 164 -12.08 7.07 20.78
C ALA A 164 -12.66 8.30 20.01
N ASP A 165 -11.79 9.21 19.60
CA ASP A 165 -12.19 10.49 19.01
C ASP A 165 -12.00 10.55 17.50
N TYR A 166 -13.10 10.85 16.80
CA TYR A 166 -13.14 11.15 15.37
C TYR A 166 -13.49 12.62 15.20
N ALA A 167 -12.67 13.38 14.48
CA ALA A 167 -13.07 14.72 14.11
C ALA A 167 -14.02 14.68 12.91
N ALA A 168 -14.99 15.59 12.89
CA ALA A 168 -15.85 15.78 11.72
C ALA A 168 -14.98 16.15 10.50
N PRO A 169 -15.16 15.49 9.34
CA PRO A 169 -14.38 15.78 8.16
C PRO A 169 -14.83 17.11 7.53
N GLY A 170 -13.88 17.85 6.96
CA GLY A 170 -14.18 19.07 6.21
C GLY A 170 -14.90 18.77 4.89
N ALA A 171 -15.66 19.74 4.37
CA ALA A 171 -16.42 19.56 3.13
C ALA A 171 -15.55 19.18 1.91
N ALA A 172 -14.33 19.73 1.81
CA ALA A 172 -13.39 19.40 0.74
C ALA A 172 -12.92 17.94 0.81
N TYR A 173 -12.61 17.43 2.01
CA TYR A 173 -12.30 16.02 2.23
C TYR A 173 -13.47 15.12 1.82
N VAL A 174 -14.69 15.44 2.27
CA VAL A 174 -15.90 14.68 1.92
C VAL A 174 -16.12 14.64 0.41
N ALA A 175 -15.90 15.76 -0.30
CA ALA A 175 -16.02 15.83 -1.75
C ALA A 175 -15.00 14.93 -2.46
N ARG A 176 -13.73 14.92 -2.05
CA ARG A 176 -12.73 14.02 -2.67
C ARG A 176 -12.99 12.55 -2.36
N VAL A 177 -13.46 12.23 -1.16
CA VAL A 177 -13.88 10.86 -0.83
C VAL A 177 -15.09 10.45 -1.67
N ARG A 178 -15.99 11.40 -2.02
CA ARG A 178 -17.11 11.15 -2.95
C ARG A 178 -16.61 10.80 -4.35
N GLU A 179 -15.67 11.57 -4.89
CA GLU A 179 -15.08 11.28 -6.21
C GLU A 179 -14.43 9.88 -6.23
N ALA A 180 -13.68 9.55 -5.17
CA ALA A 180 -13.10 8.21 -5.03
C ALA A 180 -14.18 7.12 -4.93
N PHE A 181 -15.28 7.37 -4.21
CA PHE A 181 -16.41 6.44 -4.11
C PHE A 181 -17.08 6.21 -5.47
N ASP A 182 -17.33 7.28 -6.23
CA ASP A 182 -18.01 7.24 -7.53
C ASP A 182 -17.15 6.57 -8.63
N ALA A 183 -15.82 6.59 -8.48
CA ALA A 183 -14.89 5.90 -9.38
C ALA A 183 -14.87 4.37 -9.22
N HIS A 184 -15.46 3.83 -8.15
CA HIS A 184 -15.58 2.38 -7.97
C HIS A 184 -16.83 1.83 -8.66
N PRO A 185 -16.83 0.54 -9.08
CA PRO A 185 -18.00 -0.06 -9.72
C PRO A 185 -19.26 0.08 -8.85
N PRO A 186 -20.42 0.41 -9.45
CA PRO A 186 -21.67 0.55 -8.71
C PRO A 186 -22.05 -0.81 -8.11
N GLN A 187 -21.87 -0.91 -6.79
CA GLN A 187 -22.36 -1.97 -5.93
C GLN A 187 -23.28 -1.31 -4.90
N GLU A 188 -24.10 -2.07 -4.17
CA GLU A 188 -24.88 -1.57 -3.03
C GLU A 188 -23.94 -1.08 -1.92
N ARG A 189 -23.36 0.11 -2.10
CA ARG A 189 -22.43 0.74 -1.17
C ARG A 189 -23.09 2.00 -0.62
N ASN A 190 -23.06 2.15 0.69
CA ASN A 190 -23.48 3.37 1.36
C ASN A 190 -22.28 4.30 1.45
N PHE A 191 -22.40 5.52 0.91
CA PHE A 191 -21.32 6.50 0.98
C PHE A 191 -20.92 6.86 2.40
N ASP A 192 -21.88 7.00 3.32
CA ASP A 192 -21.59 7.38 4.70
C ASP A 192 -20.72 6.31 5.37
N PHE A 193 -21.02 5.04 5.11
CA PHE A 193 -20.19 3.93 5.61
C PHE A 193 -18.80 3.90 4.95
N PHE A 194 -18.72 4.24 3.66
CA PHE A 194 -17.43 4.37 2.98
C PHE A 194 -16.59 5.51 3.57
N LEU A 195 -17.21 6.67 3.82
CA LEU A 195 -16.58 7.82 4.46
C LEU A 195 -16.11 7.47 5.88
N GLU A 196 -16.91 6.74 6.66
CA GLU A 196 -16.51 6.23 7.98
C GLU A 196 -15.32 5.26 7.92
N VAL A 197 -15.22 4.42 6.88
CA VAL A 197 -14.04 3.57 6.66
C VAL A 197 -12.79 4.41 6.40
N MET A 198 -12.86 5.39 5.48
CA MET A 198 -11.72 6.26 5.16
C MET A 198 -11.25 7.02 6.41
N GLN A 199 -12.19 7.58 7.18
CA GLN A 199 -11.87 8.24 8.44
C GLN A 199 -11.28 7.27 9.47
N THR A 200 -11.76 6.03 9.53
CA THR A 200 -11.24 5.02 10.46
C THR A 200 -9.80 4.65 10.15
N TRP A 201 -9.44 4.53 8.87
CA TRP A 201 -8.05 4.37 8.44
C TRP A 201 -7.20 5.54 8.90
N ASP A 202 -7.58 6.78 8.54
CA ASP A 202 -6.80 7.97 8.88
C ASP A 202 -6.67 8.20 10.39
N GLU A 203 -7.76 8.09 11.14
CA GLU A 203 -7.76 8.28 12.60
C GLU A 203 -6.92 7.22 13.29
N THR A 204 -6.98 5.96 12.83
CA THR A 204 -6.18 4.88 13.43
C THR A 204 -4.70 5.09 13.15
N MET A 205 -4.34 5.39 11.90
CA MET A 205 -2.94 5.66 11.54
C MET A 205 -2.38 6.85 12.32
N ALA A 206 -3.13 7.94 12.40
CA ALA A 206 -2.74 9.12 13.17
C ALA A 206 -2.62 8.83 14.67
N ALA A 207 -3.57 8.10 15.26
CA ALA A 207 -3.53 7.77 16.70
C ALA A 207 -2.33 6.90 17.06
N ARG A 208 -2.00 5.92 16.21
CA ARG A 208 -0.85 5.03 16.43
C ARG A 208 0.49 5.76 16.27
N ALA A 209 0.61 6.61 15.25
CA ALA A 209 1.79 7.46 15.09
C ALA A 209 1.96 8.40 16.30
N ALA A 210 0.89 9.04 16.77
CA ALA A 210 0.92 9.91 17.94
C ALA A 210 1.36 9.17 19.20
N ALA A 211 0.80 7.98 19.45
CA ALA A 211 1.16 7.15 20.60
C ALA A 211 2.64 6.74 20.57
N HIS A 212 3.17 6.37 19.40
CA HIS A 212 4.58 6.04 19.26
C HIS A 212 5.49 7.24 19.53
N LEU A 213 5.17 8.41 18.97
CA LEU A 213 5.95 9.64 19.16
C LEU A 213 5.90 10.16 20.60
N ALA A 214 4.80 9.93 21.32
CA ALA A 214 4.67 10.24 22.75
C ALA A 214 5.49 9.28 23.61
N ALA A 215 5.48 7.98 23.29
CA ALA A 215 6.27 6.96 23.99
C ALA A 215 7.79 7.11 23.76
N HIS A 216 8.21 7.77 22.68
CA HIS A 216 9.61 7.98 22.33
C HIS A 216 9.91 9.47 22.11
N PRO A 217 10.05 10.27 23.19
CA PRO A 217 10.37 11.69 23.08
C PRO A 217 11.67 11.92 22.30
N GLY A 218 11.65 12.83 21.33
CA GLY A 218 12.80 13.15 20.49
C GLY A 218 12.95 12.30 19.23
N ARG A 219 12.34 11.11 19.18
CA ARG A 219 12.30 10.28 17.97
C ARG A 219 11.57 11.00 16.85
N ARG A 220 12.10 10.87 15.63
CA ARG A 220 11.48 11.32 14.38
C ARG A 220 10.72 10.18 13.73
N MET A 221 9.75 10.50 12.88
CA MET A 221 8.99 9.50 12.16
C MET A 221 8.81 9.90 10.70
N VAL A 222 9.06 8.97 9.79
CA VAL A 222 8.57 9.05 8.42
C VAL A 222 7.34 8.16 8.28
N ILE A 223 6.28 8.67 7.66
CA ILE A 223 5.01 7.96 7.49
C ILE A 223 4.78 7.71 6.00
N PHE A 224 4.60 6.45 5.66
CA PHE A 224 4.34 5.97 4.30
C PHE A 224 2.90 5.49 4.18
N ALA A 225 2.15 6.15 3.31
CA ALA A 225 0.73 5.89 3.05
C ALA A 225 0.37 6.32 1.63
N GLY A 226 -0.77 5.87 1.11
CA GLY A 226 -1.31 6.29 -0.18
C GLY A 226 -1.52 7.81 -0.22
N ASN A 227 -1.35 8.41 -1.40
CA ASN A 227 -1.51 9.84 -1.63
C ASN A 227 -2.82 10.36 -1.07
N GLY A 228 -3.92 9.62 -1.21
CA GLY A 228 -5.24 10.00 -0.71
C GLY A 228 -5.32 10.26 0.80
N HIS A 229 -4.44 9.64 1.57
CA HIS A 229 -4.34 9.79 3.03
C HIS A 229 -3.41 10.92 3.48
N VAL A 230 -2.62 11.48 2.55
CA VAL A 230 -1.59 12.50 2.82
C VAL A 230 -1.94 13.85 2.18
N MET A 231 -2.48 13.81 0.96
CA MET A 231 -2.77 14.99 0.15
C MET A 231 -3.75 15.94 0.85
N PHE A 232 -3.59 17.24 0.60
CA PHE A 232 -4.34 18.34 1.22
C PHE A 232 -4.22 18.46 2.75
N GLY A 233 -3.55 17.52 3.42
CA GLY A 233 -3.31 17.53 4.86
C GLY A 233 -4.48 17.05 5.71
N ASP A 234 -5.69 17.00 5.18
CA ASP A 234 -6.93 16.68 5.91
C ASP A 234 -7.22 15.18 6.06
N GLY A 235 -6.23 14.32 5.77
CA GLY A 235 -6.17 12.89 6.07
C GLY A 235 -5.43 12.58 7.38
N ILE A 236 -4.37 11.77 7.32
CA ILE A 236 -3.48 11.47 8.45
C ILE A 236 -2.83 12.75 9.03
N PRO A 237 -2.30 13.70 8.22
CA PRO A 237 -1.51 14.80 8.76
C PRO A 237 -2.24 15.66 9.80
N ASP A 238 -3.44 16.14 9.51
CA ASP A 238 -4.23 16.95 10.44
C ASP A 238 -4.66 16.17 11.69
N ARG A 239 -5.01 14.90 11.52
CA ARG A 239 -5.39 14.02 12.64
C ARG A 239 -4.22 13.73 13.56
N LEU A 240 -3.00 13.61 13.01
CA LEU A 240 -1.79 13.43 13.79
C LEU A 240 -1.37 14.75 14.46
N ALA A 241 -1.44 15.88 13.73
CA ALA A 241 -1.14 17.20 14.29
C ALA A 241 -2.08 17.54 15.46
N ARG A 242 -3.38 17.22 15.35
CA ARG A 242 -4.36 17.38 16.44
C ARG A 242 -3.97 16.64 17.72
N ARG A 243 -3.33 15.47 17.59
CA ARG A 243 -2.97 14.59 18.72
C ARG A 243 -1.58 14.88 19.29
N SER A 244 -0.64 15.21 18.43
CA SER A 244 0.77 15.37 18.79
C SER A 244 1.18 16.84 19.01
N GLY A 245 0.39 17.79 18.50
CA GLY A 245 0.77 19.20 18.43
C GLY A 245 1.84 19.51 17.37
N VAL A 246 2.28 18.51 16.60
CA VAL A 246 3.35 18.64 15.61
C VAL A 246 2.76 18.55 14.21
N ARG A 247 2.99 19.59 13.41
CA ARG A 247 2.80 19.52 11.96
C ARG A 247 4.02 18.88 11.33
N GLY A 248 3.80 18.02 10.33
CA GLY A 248 4.88 17.41 9.57
C GLY A 248 4.86 17.86 8.12
N THR A 249 6.03 17.79 7.47
CA THR A 249 6.15 18.05 6.04
C THR A 249 5.47 16.94 5.23
N ARG A 250 4.67 17.33 4.23
CA ARG A 250 3.95 16.42 3.32
C ARG A 250 4.64 16.40 1.96
N ILE A 251 5.05 15.20 1.56
CA ILE A 251 5.57 14.91 0.24
C ILE A 251 4.56 13.99 -0.45
N VAL A 252 4.10 14.32 -1.65
CA VAL A 252 3.26 13.43 -2.48
C VAL A 252 3.96 13.13 -3.79
N LEU A 253 3.69 11.96 -4.34
CA LEU A 253 4.38 11.44 -5.53
C LEU A 253 3.38 11.31 -6.67
N GLY A 254 3.66 11.92 -7.83
CA GLY A 254 2.76 11.85 -8.99
C GLY A 254 2.79 13.11 -9.85
N ALA A 255 2.95 12.94 -11.16
CA ALA A 255 2.98 14.06 -12.10
C ALA A 255 1.61 14.71 -12.30
N GLU A 256 0.55 13.92 -12.13
CA GLU A 256 -0.84 14.34 -12.11
C GLU A 256 -1.17 15.30 -10.96
N LEU A 257 -0.36 15.29 -9.89
CA LEU A 257 -0.52 16.18 -8.74
C LEU A 257 0.28 17.49 -8.92
N ALA A 258 1.09 17.59 -9.97
CA ALA A 258 1.90 18.77 -10.24
C ALA A 258 1.01 19.97 -10.56
N GLY A 259 1.10 21.03 -9.76
CA GLY A 259 0.33 22.26 -9.95
C GLY A 259 -1.06 22.26 -9.31
N VAL A 260 -1.43 21.19 -8.58
CA VAL A 260 -2.63 21.20 -7.73
C VAL A 260 -2.34 22.01 -6.46
N ASP A 261 -2.99 23.16 -6.32
CA ASP A 261 -2.76 24.05 -5.18
C ASP A 261 -3.12 23.38 -3.85
N GLY A 262 -2.28 23.59 -2.83
CA GLY A 262 -2.46 23.02 -1.49
C GLY A 262 -2.33 21.50 -1.36
N VAL A 263 -2.03 20.76 -2.45
CA VAL A 263 -2.00 19.29 -2.44
C VAL A 263 -0.99 18.71 -1.46
N ALA A 264 0.17 19.36 -1.29
CA ALA A 264 1.24 18.98 -0.36
C ALA A 264 2.25 20.13 -0.24
N ASP A 265 3.26 19.96 0.61
CA ASP A 265 4.37 20.91 0.70
C ASP A 265 5.36 20.69 -0.46
N PHE A 266 5.52 19.43 -0.88
CA PHE A 266 6.29 19.07 -2.08
C PHE A 266 5.57 18.00 -2.91
N VAL A 267 5.61 18.16 -4.24
CA VAL A 267 5.24 17.13 -5.21
C VAL A 267 6.52 16.63 -5.88
N VAL A 268 6.81 15.34 -5.77
CA VAL A 268 7.95 14.73 -6.46
C VAL A 268 7.47 14.08 -7.75
N LEU A 269 8.26 14.29 -8.79
CA LEU A 269 8.08 13.76 -10.14
C LEU A 269 9.10 12.64 -10.36
N PRO A 270 8.86 11.42 -9.84
CA PRO A 270 9.84 10.34 -9.99
C PRO A 270 9.96 9.95 -11.46
N THR A 271 11.18 9.64 -11.88
CA THR A 271 11.40 8.98 -13.17
C THR A 271 10.77 7.59 -13.11
N GLU A 272 9.91 7.30 -14.07
CA GLU A 272 9.23 6.02 -14.17
C GLU A 272 10.22 4.86 -14.15
N ARG A 273 9.96 3.87 -13.30
CA ARG A 273 10.71 2.63 -13.22
C ARG A 273 9.74 1.49 -13.04
N THR A 274 9.82 0.49 -13.89
CA THR A 274 8.97 -0.68 -13.79
C THR A 274 9.59 -1.71 -12.86
N LEU A 275 8.75 -2.34 -12.03
CA LEU A 275 9.15 -3.53 -11.30
C LEU A 275 9.31 -4.68 -12.32
N PRO A 276 10.43 -5.41 -12.33
CA PRO A 276 10.57 -6.56 -13.22
C PRO A 276 9.44 -7.58 -13.00
N PRO A 277 8.90 -8.18 -14.08
CA PRO A 277 7.82 -9.14 -13.95
C PRO A 277 8.26 -10.35 -13.11
N ALA A 278 7.37 -10.83 -12.23
CA ALA A 278 7.59 -12.07 -11.49
C ALA A 278 7.29 -13.28 -12.36
N GLY A 279 8.04 -14.35 -12.17
CA GLY A 279 7.73 -15.66 -12.72
C GLY A 279 6.52 -16.27 -12.01
N LEU A 280 5.55 -16.76 -12.79
CA LEU A 280 4.32 -17.33 -12.28
C LEU A 280 4.32 -18.84 -12.44
N LEU A 281 3.81 -19.53 -11.42
CA LEU A 281 3.58 -20.98 -11.45
C LEU A 281 2.44 -21.39 -12.41
N GLY A 282 1.51 -20.48 -12.70
CA GLY A 282 0.31 -20.81 -13.48
C GLY A 282 -0.68 -21.69 -12.72
N ALA A 283 -0.72 -21.58 -11.38
CA ALA A 283 -1.71 -22.25 -10.52
C ALA A 283 -2.40 -21.24 -9.60
N PHE A 284 -3.67 -21.50 -9.30
CA PHE A 284 -4.39 -20.85 -8.21
C PHE A 284 -4.05 -21.59 -6.92
N LEU A 285 -3.46 -20.87 -5.97
CA LEU A 285 -2.92 -21.45 -4.75
C LEU A 285 -3.54 -20.73 -3.55
N ASP A 286 -3.80 -21.48 -2.48
CA ASP A 286 -4.32 -20.95 -1.22
C ASP A 286 -3.55 -21.55 -0.04
N ALA A 287 -3.76 -21.01 1.15
CA ALA A 287 -3.22 -21.56 2.38
C ALA A 287 -3.72 -23.00 2.61
N GLY A 288 -2.81 -23.90 2.95
CA GLY A 288 -3.09 -25.30 3.24
C GLY A 288 -2.28 -25.80 4.43
N GLU A 289 -2.67 -26.95 4.97
CA GLU A 289 -1.95 -27.58 6.07
C GLU A 289 -0.58 -28.09 5.58
N GLY A 290 0.50 -27.51 6.11
CA GLY A 290 1.88 -27.89 5.78
C GLY A 290 2.33 -27.47 4.38
N GLY A 291 1.67 -26.49 3.76
CA GLY A 291 2.10 -25.89 2.49
C GLY A 291 0.98 -25.20 1.73
N ALA A 292 1.26 -24.76 0.50
CA ALA A 292 0.26 -24.09 -0.34
C ALA A 292 -0.59 -25.12 -1.09
N ARG A 293 -1.92 -25.08 -0.92
CA ARG A 293 -2.86 -25.98 -1.60
C ARG A 293 -3.15 -25.50 -3.01
N VAL A 294 -3.15 -26.43 -3.96
CA VAL A 294 -3.56 -26.20 -5.35
C VAL A 294 -5.07 -26.17 -5.45
N MET A 295 -5.63 -24.99 -5.75
CA MET A 295 -7.07 -24.78 -5.94
C MET A 295 -7.50 -24.98 -7.39
N GLY A 296 -6.57 -24.80 -8.33
CA GLY A 296 -6.78 -24.98 -9.76
C GLY A 296 -5.59 -24.47 -10.57
N PHE A 297 -5.75 -24.43 -11.89
CA PHE A 297 -4.70 -24.06 -12.82
C PHE A 297 -5.15 -22.95 -13.77
N ALA A 298 -4.22 -22.08 -14.16
CA ALA A 298 -4.46 -21.16 -15.26
C ALA A 298 -4.49 -21.93 -16.59
N PRO A 299 -5.10 -21.38 -17.66
CA PRO A 299 -5.00 -21.96 -18.99
C PRO A 299 -3.54 -22.20 -19.40
N ASP A 300 -3.26 -23.36 -19.99
CA ASP A 300 -1.92 -23.81 -20.41
C ASP A 300 -0.91 -23.87 -19.26
N SER A 301 -1.35 -24.30 -18.07
CA SER A 301 -0.46 -24.44 -16.92
C SER A 301 0.56 -25.56 -17.10
N ALA A 302 1.83 -25.20 -17.01
CA ALA A 302 2.92 -26.18 -17.01
C ALA A 302 2.85 -27.13 -15.81
N LEU A 303 2.24 -26.71 -14.69
CA LEU A 303 2.02 -27.59 -13.52
C LEU A 303 0.98 -28.66 -13.79
N GLU A 304 -0.14 -28.28 -14.43
CA GLU A 304 -1.19 -29.23 -14.81
C GLU A 304 -0.66 -30.25 -15.83
N ALA A 305 0.03 -29.75 -16.87
CA ALA A 305 0.67 -30.59 -17.88
C ALA A 305 1.72 -31.55 -17.27
N ALA A 306 2.41 -31.12 -16.21
CA ALA A 306 3.39 -31.93 -15.49
C ALA A 306 2.77 -32.83 -14.41
N GLY A 307 1.43 -32.87 -14.31
CA GLY A 307 0.69 -33.89 -13.57
C GLY A 307 0.26 -33.51 -12.15
N LEU A 308 0.41 -32.24 -11.74
CA LEU A 308 -0.23 -31.74 -10.53
C LEU A 308 -1.75 -31.76 -10.69
N ARG A 309 -2.45 -31.85 -9.56
CA ARG A 309 -3.92 -31.90 -9.48
C ARG A 309 -4.40 -30.91 -8.45
N LYS A 310 -5.68 -30.55 -8.55
CA LYS A 310 -6.39 -29.89 -7.47
C LYS A 310 -6.20 -30.70 -6.18
N ASP A 311 -6.07 -29.98 -5.07
CA ASP A 311 -5.83 -30.47 -3.71
C ASP A 311 -4.42 -31.01 -3.42
N ASP A 312 -3.51 -31.02 -4.40
CA ASP A 312 -2.09 -31.20 -4.10
C ASP A 312 -1.58 -30.04 -3.22
N VAL A 313 -0.65 -30.33 -2.32
CA VAL A 313 -0.05 -29.33 -1.42
C VAL A 313 1.43 -29.17 -1.78
N VAL A 314 1.84 -27.96 -2.17
CA VAL A 314 3.24 -27.64 -2.46
C VAL A 314 3.99 -27.46 -1.13
N VAL A 315 5.04 -28.26 -0.93
CA VAL A 315 5.79 -28.35 0.33
C VAL A 315 7.24 -27.87 0.21
N ALA A 316 7.78 -27.73 -1.01
CA ALA A 316 9.06 -27.08 -1.24
C ALA A 316 9.23 -26.56 -2.68
N ILE A 317 10.09 -25.55 -2.81
CA ILE A 317 10.63 -25.04 -4.08
C ILE A 317 12.14 -25.19 -4.03
N ASP A 318 12.70 -25.92 -4.99
CA ASP A 318 14.08 -26.40 -4.99
C ASP A 318 14.40 -27.08 -3.64
N ASP A 319 15.40 -26.54 -2.94
CA ASP A 319 15.83 -27.03 -1.63
C ASP A 319 15.22 -26.22 -0.47
N VAL A 320 14.33 -25.27 -0.76
CA VAL A 320 13.66 -24.40 0.22
C VAL A 320 12.29 -24.98 0.58
N ALA A 321 12.10 -25.31 1.87
CA ALA A 321 10.80 -25.75 2.38
C ALA A 321 9.78 -24.59 2.35
N THR A 322 8.54 -24.92 2.01
CA THR A 322 7.42 -23.97 1.98
C THR A 322 6.30 -24.47 2.90
N PRO A 323 6.48 -24.34 4.23
CA PRO A 323 5.53 -24.89 5.21
C PRO A 323 4.17 -24.17 5.21
N ASP A 324 4.10 -22.98 4.63
CA ASP A 324 2.93 -22.13 4.53
C ASP A 324 2.92 -21.34 3.20
N PHE A 325 1.83 -20.63 2.95
CA PHE A 325 1.65 -19.86 1.72
C PHE A 325 2.61 -18.67 1.60
N ALA A 326 2.98 -18.03 2.72
CA ALA A 326 3.88 -16.89 2.72
C ALA A 326 5.31 -17.32 2.37
N ALA A 327 5.77 -18.46 2.88
CA ALA A 327 7.05 -19.07 2.54
C ALA A 327 7.12 -19.44 1.05
N LEU A 328 6.03 -19.98 0.48
CA LEU A 328 5.94 -20.22 -0.96
C LEU A 328 6.05 -18.91 -1.77
N LYS A 329 5.25 -17.90 -1.40
CA LYS A 329 5.29 -16.58 -2.06
C LYS A 329 6.68 -15.96 -1.99
N LEU A 330 7.34 -16.06 -0.84
CA LEU A 330 8.69 -15.55 -0.64
C LEU A 330 9.72 -16.32 -1.49
N ALA A 331 9.62 -17.65 -1.57
CA ALA A 331 10.52 -18.49 -2.38
C ALA A 331 10.40 -18.21 -3.90
N LEU A 332 9.25 -17.73 -4.36
CA LEU A 332 9.00 -17.31 -5.74
C LEU A 332 9.31 -15.82 -6.00
N LEU A 333 9.49 -15.02 -4.95
CA LEU A 333 9.43 -13.57 -5.03
C LEU A 333 10.40 -13.00 -6.07
N ASP A 334 11.65 -13.43 -6.04
CA ASP A 334 12.72 -12.91 -6.90
C ASP A 334 12.93 -13.77 -8.17
N ARG A 335 12.03 -14.72 -8.46
CA ARG A 335 12.14 -15.61 -9.62
C ARG A 335 11.57 -14.95 -10.85
N ALA A 336 12.29 -15.03 -11.96
CA ALA A 336 11.91 -14.45 -13.24
C ALA A 336 11.13 -15.44 -14.13
N PRO A 337 10.32 -14.92 -15.08
CA PRO A 337 9.79 -15.72 -16.16
C PRO A 337 10.90 -16.46 -16.93
N GLY A 338 10.65 -17.74 -17.26
CA GLY A 338 11.61 -18.60 -17.94
C GLY A 338 12.56 -19.36 -17.01
N GLU A 339 12.64 -19.02 -15.72
CA GLU A 339 13.36 -19.84 -14.75
C GLU A 339 12.68 -21.20 -14.57
N THR A 340 13.47 -22.25 -14.45
CA THR A 340 12.99 -23.61 -14.14
C THR A 340 13.31 -23.94 -12.70
N LEU A 341 12.31 -24.40 -11.97
CA LEU A 341 12.40 -24.76 -10.56
C LEU A 341 11.87 -26.17 -10.29
N ARG A 342 12.37 -26.80 -9.23
CA ARG A 342 11.90 -28.11 -8.77
C ARG A 342 10.83 -27.92 -7.71
N LEU A 343 9.61 -28.36 -7.96
CA LEU A 343 8.53 -28.36 -6.96
C LEU A 343 8.40 -29.72 -6.34
N ARG A 344 8.44 -29.76 -5.00
CA ARG A 344 7.97 -30.93 -4.26
C ARG A 344 6.58 -30.66 -3.74
N TYR A 345 5.68 -31.61 -3.97
CA TYR A 345 4.30 -31.54 -3.54
C TYR A 345 3.84 -32.86 -2.92
N ARG A 346 2.84 -32.76 -2.05
CA ARG A 346 2.20 -33.87 -1.36
C ARG A 346 0.82 -34.08 -1.97
N ARG A 347 0.50 -35.35 -2.26
CA ARG A 347 -0.81 -35.78 -2.72
C ARG A 347 -1.39 -36.77 -1.72
N GLU A 348 -2.59 -36.49 -1.23
CA GLU A 348 -3.34 -37.43 -0.40
C GLU A 348 -3.65 -38.71 -1.18
N GLY A 349 -3.25 -39.85 -0.59
CA GLY A 349 -3.50 -41.16 -1.16
C GLY A 349 -4.90 -41.65 -0.83
N TRP A 350 -5.63 -42.19 -1.81
CA TRP A 350 -6.98 -42.77 -1.63
C TRP A 350 -7.03 -43.90 -0.57
N LEU A 351 -5.90 -44.52 -0.23
CA LEU A 351 -5.80 -45.61 0.77
C LEU A 351 -4.92 -45.25 1.99
N GLY A 352 -4.67 -43.97 2.26
CA GLY A 352 -4.17 -43.51 3.56
C GLY A 352 -2.66 -43.34 3.72
N ALA A 353 -1.89 -43.27 2.62
CA ALA A 353 -0.50 -42.80 2.66
C ALA A 353 -0.32 -41.63 1.69
N ASP A 354 0.04 -40.47 2.22
CA ASP A 354 0.45 -39.32 1.44
C ASP A 354 1.71 -39.65 0.64
N ALA A 355 1.71 -39.31 -0.64
CA ALA A 355 2.89 -39.45 -1.49
C ALA A 355 3.49 -38.07 -1.76
N THR A 356 4.75 -37.89 -1.39
CA THR A 356 5.55 -36.75 -1.87
C THR A 356 6.07 -37.05 -3.27
N ARG A 357 5.90 -36.10 -4.18
CA ARG A 357 6.32 -36.16 -5.57
C ARG A 357 7.12 -34.91 -5.91
N GLU A 358 7.94 -35.00 -6.94
CA GLU A 358 8.73 -33.89 -7.45
C GLU A 358 8.43 -33.67 -8.93
N VAL A 359 8.45 -32.40 -9.36
CA VAL A 359 8.31 -32.02 -10.75
C VAL A 359 9.19 -30.80 -11.06
N SER A 360 9.74 -30.74 -12.27
CA SER A 360 10.38 -29.52 -12.76
C SER A 360 9.38 -28.70 -13.55
N VAL A 361 9.27 -27.40 -13.25
CA VAL A 361 8.38 -26.48 -13.96
C VAL A 361 9.13 -25.23 -14.36
N THR A 362 8.89 -24.73 -15.57
CA THR A 362 9.36 -23.43 -16.03
C THR A 362 8.32 -22.37 -15.71
N LEU A 363 8.72 -21.32 -15.01
CA LEU A 363 7.86 -20.18 -14.69
C LEU A 363 7.45 -19.43 -15.95
N ARG A 364 6.18 -19.04 -16.03
CA ARG A 364 5.67 -18.21 -17.13
C ARG A 364 5.66 -16.73 -16.75
N GLY A 365 5.65 -15.86 -17.75
CA GLY A 365 5.33 -14.45 -17.54
C GLY A 365 3.83 -14.25 -17.28
N GLU A 366 3.47 -13.06 -16.86
CA GLU A 366 2.08 -12.61 -16.92
C GLU A 366 1.55 -12.76 -18.35
N PRO A 367 0.32 -13.27 -18.53
CA PRO A 367 -0.31 -13.22 -19.83
C PRO A 367 -0.40 -11.76 -20.28
N ALA A 368 -0.08 -11.48 -21.55
CA ALA A 368 -0.27 -10.15 -22.11
C ALA A 368 -1.71 -9.69 -21.83
N PRO A 369 -1.94 -8.42 -21.45
CA PRO A 369 -3.28 -7.92 -21.21
C PRO A 369 -4.15 -8.21 -22.44
N ALA A 370 -5.34 -8.74 -22.20
CA ALA A 370 -6.32 -8.98 -23.24
C ALA A 370 -6.86 -7.63 -23.75
N HIS A 371 -6.12 -7.03 -24.69
CA HIS A 371 -6.36 -5.76 -25.38
C HIS A 371 -6.20 -4.48 -24.54
N PRO A 372 -5.79 -3.36 -25.19
CA PRO A 372 -5.48 -2.08 -24.54
C PRO A 372 -6.70 -1.34 -23.97
#